data_AF-A0A392RTF2-F1
#
_entry.id   AF-A0A392RTF2-F1
#
_cell.length_a   1.000
_cell.length_b   1.000
_cell.length_c   1.000
_cell.angle_alpha   90.00
_cell.angle_beta   90.00
_cell.angle_gamma   90.00
#
_symmetry.space_group_name_H-M   'P 1'
#
loop_
_entity.id
_entity.type
_entity.pdbx_description
1 polymer ?
#
loop_
_entity_poly.entity_id
_entity_poly.type
_entity_poly.pdbx_seq_one_letter_code
_entity_poly.pdbx_strand_id
1 'polypeptide(L)'
;GAAWSWRRRLWEWEEEMLGECRGLLSDIVLQPTVADRWLWRHDPGGGYTVQSAYLLLTSRDVPDVEDSTDLIWHKQVPLKASVLAWRLLQNRLPTKDNLVRRCRTLNFAHSF
;
A
#
# COMPACT_ATOMS: atom_id res chain seq x y z
N GLY A 1 -2.75 -31.43 16.74
CA GLY A 1 -2.75 -30.15 16.03
C GLY A 1 -1.72 -29.26 16.68
N ALA A 2 -0.75 -28.76 15.92
CA ALA A 2 0.26 -27.87 16.47
C ALA A 2 -0.40 -26.50 16.73
N ALA A 3 -0.62 -26.17 18.00
CA ALA A 3 -1.01 -24.81 18.38
C ALA A 3 0.17 -23.88 18.09
N TRP A 4 -0.12 -22.71 17.50
CA TRP A 4 0.89 -21.70 17.21
C TRP A 4 1.51 -21.19 18.51
N SER A 5 2.84 -21.36 18.67
CA SER A 5 3.57 -20.90 19.85
C SER A 5 4.21 -19.53 19.59
N TRP A 6 3.69 -18.49 20.24
CA TRP A 6 4.30 -17.15 20.19
C TRP A 6 5.60 -17.12 20.99
N ARG A 7 6.60 -16.34 20.53
CA ARG A 7 7.90 -16.20 21.23
C ARG A 7 7.77 -15.52 22.59
N ARG A 8 6.71 -14.71 22.77
CA ARG A 8 6.38 -13.99 24.00
C ARG A 8 4.86 -13.97 24.16
N ARG A 9 4.39 -13.69 25.38
CA ARG A 9 2.97 -13.38 25.60
C ARG A 9 2.59 -12.14 24.80
N LEU A 10 1.47 -12.22 24.10
CA LEU A 10 0.89 -11.08 23.39
C LEU A 10 0.46 -10.02 24.41
N TRP A 11 0.63 -8.75 24.05
CA TRP A 11 -0.01 -7.66 24.77
C TRP A 11 -1.52 -7.66 24.51
N GLU A 12 -2.27 -7.00 25.38
CA GLU A 12 -3.74 -6.95 25.30
C GLU A 12 -4.23 -6.44 23.93
N TRP A 13 -3.59 -5.40 23.38
CA TRP A 13 -3.90 -4.90 22.04
C TRP A 13 -3.47 -5.84 20.91
N GLU A 14 -2.43 -6.66 21.11
CA GLU A 14 -2.04 -7.67 20.12
C GLU A 14 -3.05 -8.84 20.11
N GLU A 15 -3.64 -9.18 21.26
CA GLU A 15 -4.73 -10.15 21.37
C GLU A 15 -6.02 -9.62 20.71
N GLU A 16 -6.35 -8.34 20.91
CA GLU A 16 -7.46 -7.66 20.24
C GLU A 16 -7.28 -7.69 18.72
N MET A 17 -6.12 -7.26 18.21
CA MET A 17 -5.79 -7.31 16.79
C MET A 17 -5.81 -8.74 16.22
N LEU A 18 -5.35 -9.73 16.99
CA LEU A 18 -5.44 -11.13 16.59
C LEU A 18 -6.90 -11.58 16.48
N GLY A 19 -7.77 -11.11 17.38
CA GLY A 19 -9.21 -11.32 17.34
C GLY A 19 -9.83 -10.76 16.07
N GLU A 20 -9.52 -9.51 15.73
CA GLU A 20 -9.95 -8.86 14.48
C GLU A 20 -9.49 -9.64 13.26
N CYS A 21 -8.20 -9.98 13.16
CA CYS A 21 -7.65 -10.79 12.08
C CYS A 21 -8.37 -12.13 11.96
N ARG A 22 -8.65 -12.80 13.08
CA ARG A 22 -9.36 -14.09 13.07
C ARG A 22 -10.80 -13.93 12.59
N GLY A 23 -11.44 -12.81 12.91
CA GLY A 23 -12.75 -12.42 12.36
C GLY A 23 -12.70 -12.20 10.85
N LEU A 24 -11.69 -11.47 10.34
CA LEU A 24 -11.53 -11.26 8.90
C LEU A 24 -11.31 -12.56 8.11
N LEU A 25 -10.71 -13.57 8.75
CA LEU A 25 -10.43 -14.86 8.15
C LEU A 25 -11.55 -15.90 8.39
N SER A 26 -12.62 -15.58 9.14
CA SER A 26 -13.64 -16.57 9.53
C SER A 26 -14.34 -17.20 8.33
N ASP A 27 -14.51 -16.42 7.27
CA ASP A 27 -15.26 -16.80 6.08
C ASP A 27 -14.36 -17.39 4.97
N ILE A 28 -13.07 -17.54 5.25
CA ILE A 28 -12.09 -18.06 4.30
C ILE A 28 -11.96 -19.57 4.47
N VAL A 29 -12.33 -20.31 3.42
CA VAL A 29 -12.14 -21.76 3.34
C VAL A 29 -10.86 -22.06 2.57
N LEU A 30 -9.82 -22.53 3.26
CA LEU A 30 -8.56 -22.93 2.65
C LEU A 30 -8.73 -24.25 1.88
N GLN A 31 -8.23 -24.29 0.63
CA GLN A 31 -8.28 -25.46 -0.23
C GLN A 31 -6.88 -26.12 -0.31
N PRO A 32 -6.61 -27.19 0.46
CA PRO A 32 -5.25 -27.76 0.55
C PRO A 32 -4.76 -28.43 -0.73
N THR A 33 -5.67 -28.70 -1.68
CA THR A 33 -5.35 -29.31 -2.98
C THR A 33 -5.07 -28.30 -4.08
N VAL A 34 -5.28 -27.01 -3.83
CA VAL A 34 -5.11 -25.94 -4.81
C VAL A 34 -3.87 -25.13 -4.46
N ALA A 35 -2.97 -24.96 -5.43
CA ALA A 35 -1.81 -24.11 -5.26
C ALA A 35 -2.24 -22.63 -5.23
N ASP A 36 -1.69 -21.87 -4.28
CA ASP A 36 -1.89 -20.43 -4.22
C ASP A 36 -1.35 -19.73 -5.46
N ARG A 37 -2.10 -18.73 -5.95
CA ARG A 37 -1.72 -17.90 -7.08
C ARG A 37 -1.92 -16.42 -6.76
N TRP A 38 -0.97 -15.60 -7.20
CA TRP A 38 -1.11 -14.15 -7.14
C TRP A 38 -2.13 -13.71 -8.18
N LEU A 39 -3.22 -13.09 -7.72
CA LEU A 39 -4.24 -12.52 -8.58
C LEU A 39 -4.09 -11.00 -8.61
N TRP A 40 -3.99 -10.45 -9.80
CA TRP A 40 -4.06 -9.01 -9.99
C TRP A 40 -5.52 -8.61 -10.18
N ARG A 41 -6.09 -7.88 -9.22
CA ARG A 41 -7.52 -7.52 -9.23
C ARG A 41 -7.95 -6.79 -10.50
N HIS A 42 -7.06 -5.98 -11.06
CA HIS A 42 -7.34 -5.17 -12.24
C HIS A 42 -7.15 -5.92 -13.56
N ASP A 43 -6.57 -7.12 -13.53
CA ASP A 43 -6.51 -8.02 -14.67
C ASP A 43 -6.49 -9.49 -14.20
N PRO A 44 -7.68 -10.07 -13.96
CA PRO A 44 -7.81 -11.44 -13.47
C PRO A 44 -7.26 -12.50 -14.44
N GLY A 45 -7.06 -12.15 -15.72
CA GLY A 45 -6.60 -13.07 -16.76
C GLY A 45 -5.13 -12.89 -17.14
N GLY A 46 -4.63 -11.65 -17.17
CA GLY A 46 -3.26 -11.31 -17.57
C GLY A 46 -2.27 -11.15 -16.41
N GLY A 47 -2.75 -11.16 -15.16
CA GLY A 47 -1.90 -11.02 -13.98
C GLY A 47 -1.29 -9.63 -13.84
N TYR A 48 -0.27 -9.53 -12.98
CA TYR A 48 0.41 -8.26 -12.74
C TYR A 48 1.43 -7.99 -13.85
N THR A 49 1.33 -6.83 -14.48
CA THR A 49 2.42 -6.29 -15.31
C THR A 49 2.73 -4.86 -14.87
N VAL A 50 4.00 -4.48 -14.96
CA VAL A 50 4.42 -3.10 -14.65
C VAL A 50 3.70 -2.10 -15.54
N GLN A 51 3.46 -2.45 -16.81
CA GLN A 51 2.75 -1.62 -17.77
C GLN A 51 1.30 -1.39 -17.36
N SER A 52 0.54 -2.45 -17.03
CA SER A 52 -0.86 -2.30 -16.62
C SER A 52 -1.00 -1.54 -15.30
N ALA A 53 -0.09 -1.77 -14.35
CA ALA A 53 -0.04 -1.00 -13.12
C ALA A 53 0.28 0.48 -13.36
N TYR A 54 1.27 0.78 -14.21
CA TYR A 54 1.64 2.15 -14.54
C TYR A 54 0.50 2.89 -15.27
N LEU A 55 -0.16 2.24 -16.22
CA LEU A 55 -1.34 2.79 -16.89
C LEU A 55 -2.45 3.09 -15.89
N LEU A 56 -2.76 2.18 -14.98
CA LEU A 56 -3.81 2.37 -13.97
C LEU A 56 -3.50 3.52 -13.00
N LEU A 57 -2.23 3.67 -12.62
CA LEU A 57 -1.78 4.76 -11.74
C LEU A 57 -1.78 6.11 -12.44
N THR A 58 -1.53 6.13 -13.75
CA THR A 58 -1.40 7.37 -14.54
C THR A 58 -2.72 7.78 -15.22
N SER A 59 -3.66 6.86 -15.40
CA SER A 59 -4.98 7.11 -16.01
C SER A 59 -6.02 7.64 -15.04
N ARG A 60 -5.74 7.64 -13.73
CA ARG A 60 -6.62 8.25 -12.74
C ARG A 60 -6.37 9.75 -12.71
N ASP A 61 -7.37 10.53 -13.12
CA ASP A 61 -7.52 11.89 -12.59
C ASP A 61 -7.50 11.80 -11.07
N VAL A 62 -6.73 12.71 -10.47
CA VAL A 62 -6.37 12.77 -9.05
C VAL A 62 -7.56 12.33 -8.17
N PRO A 63 -7.51 11.15 -7.52
CA PRO A 63 -8.57 10.77 -6.61
C PRO A 63 -8.55 11.71 -5.41
N ASP A 64 -9.75 12.01 -4.92
CA ASP A 64 -9.99 12.79 -3.72
C ASP A 64 -9.11 12.27 -2.57
N VAL A 65 -8.18 13.11 -2.13
CA VAL A 65 -7.06 12.72 -1.27
C VAL A 65 -7.54 12.36 0.15
N GLU A 66 -8.75 12.79 0.52
CA GLU A 66 -9.30 12.65 1.87
C GLU A 66 -9.55 11.20 2.31
N ASP A 67 -10.02 10.31 1.44
CA ASP A 67 -10.32 8.90 1.83
C ASP A 67 -9.04 8.03 1.97
N SER A 68 -7.93 8.48 1.38
CA SER A 68 -6.68 7.71 1.34
C SER A 68 -5.81 7.90 2.58
N THR A 69 -6.02 8.95 3.36
CA THR A 69 -5.16 9.26 4.52
C THR A 69 -5.38 8.33 5.69
N ASP A 70 -6.62 7.87 5.91
CA ASP A 70 -6.95 6.95 7.01
C ASP A 70 -6.33 5.57 6.80
N LEU A 71 -6.22 5.13 5.55
CA LEU A 71 -5.52 3.90 5.19
C LEU A 71 -3.99 4.00 5.37
N ILE A 72 -3.40 5.17 5.08
CA ILE A 72 -1.95 5.38 5.18
C ILE A 72 -1.48 5.31 6.63
N TRP A 73 -2.25 5.88 7.54
CA TRP A 73 -1.90 5.95 8.96
C TRP A 73 -2.52 4.82 9.80
N HIS A 74 -3.07 3.79 9.14
CA HIS A 74 -3.67 2.65 9.81
C HIS A 74 -2.65 1.92 10.72
N LYS A 75 -3.08 1.54 11.93
CA LYS A 75 -2.22 0.95 12.97
C LYS A 75 -1.50 -0.34 12.55
N GLN A 76 -2.05 -1.04 11.56
CA GLN A 76 -1.47 -2.27 11.01
C GLN A 76 -0.41 -2.03 9.94
N VAL A 77 -0.28 -0.80 9.42
CA VAL A 77 0.72 -0.47 8.39
C VAL A 77 2.03 -0.05 9.06
N PRO A 78 3.18 -0.67 8.73
CA PRO A 78 4.46 -0.25 9.26
C PRO A 78 4.76 1.21 8.92
N LEU A 79 5.24 1.99 9.89
CA LEU A 79 5.49 3.43 9.75
C LEU A 79 6.34 3.80 8.52
N LYS A 80 7.30 2.95 8.13
CA LYS A 80 8.13 3.15 6.93
C LYS A 80 7.30 3.17 5.64
N ALA A 81 6.28 2.30 5.55
CA ALA A 81 5.37 2.25 4.41
C ALA A 81 4.43 3.46 4.42
N SER A 82 3.92 3.87 5.58
CA SER A 82 3.10 5.08 5.73
C SER A 82 3.84 6.35 5.29
N VAL A 83 5.08 6.52 5.75
CA VAL A 83 5.93 7.67 5.39
C VAL A 83 6.25 7.69 3.90
N LEU A 84 6.49 6.51 3.30
CA LEU A 84 6.71 6.40 1.85
C LEU A 84 5.46 6.79 1.06
N ALA A 85 4.29 6.25 1.44
CA ALA A 85 3.01 6.54 0.80
C ALA A 85 2.64 8.03 0.93
N TRP A 86 2.85 8.63 2.10
CA TRP A 86 2.65 10.06 2.32
C TRP A 86 3.55 10.92 1.42
N ARG A 87 4.84 10.59 1.31
CA ARG A 87 5.77 11.28 0.39
C ARG A 87 5.38 11.13 -1.06
N LEU A 88 4.80 9.98 -1.43
CA LEU A 88 4.31 9.69 -2.76
C LEU A 88 3.08 10.56 -3.08
N LEU A 89 2.10 10.63 -2.18
CA LEU A 89 0.92 11.50 -2.33
C LEU A 89 1.30 12.98 -2.43
N GLN A 90 2.27 13.44 -1.63
CA GLN A 90 2.75 14.82 -1.72
C GLN A 90 3.62 15.08 -2.95
N ASN A 91 3.84 14.08 -3.82
CA ASN A 91 4.72 14.18 -4.97
C ASN A 91 6.10 14.74 -4.57
N ARG A 92 6.62 14.29 -3.42
CA ARG A 92 7.93 14.70 -2.86
C ARG A 92 9.00 13.63 -3.04
N LEU A 93 8.69 12.54 -3.73
CA LEU A 93 9.69 11.56 -4.13
C LEU A 93 10.61 12.18 -5.20
N PRO A 94 11.93 11.91 -5.15
CA PRO A 94 12.86 12.33 -6.18
C PRO A 94 12.64 11.49 -7.44
N THR A 95 11.53 11.72 -8.13
CA THR A 95 11.26 11.20 -9.46
C THR A 95 11.82 12.17 -10.49
N LYS A 96 12.17 11.65 -11.69
CA LYS A 96 12.69 12.45 -12.80
C LYS A 96 11.79 13.66 -13.09
N ASP A 97 10.48 13.49 -12.99
CA ASP A 97 9.50 14.55 -13.23
C ASP A 97 9.52 15.65 -12.16
N ASN A 98 9.70 15.30 -10.88
CA ASN A 98 9.84 16.30 -9.81
C ASN A 98 11.15 17.07 -9.89
N LEU A 99 12.23 16.43 -10.34
CA LEU A 99 13.50 17.10 -10.61
C LEU A 99 13.34 18.11 -11.76
N VAL A 100 12.73 17.72 -12.87
CA VAL A 100 12.47 18.61 -14.01
C VAL A 100 11.57 19.79 -13.61
N ARG A 101 10.51 19.53 -12.82
CA ARG A 101 9.58 20.57 -12.36
C ARG A 101 10.28 21.58 -11.44
N ARG A 102 11.09 21.12 -10.47
CA ARG A 102 11.86 22.00 -9.57
C ARG A 102 12.99 22.76 -10.27
N CYS A 103 13.70 22.13 -11.21
CA CYS A 103 14.72 22.83 -12.01
C CYS A 103 14.10 23.96 -12.86
N ARG A 104 12.90 23.76 -13.41
CA ARG A 104 12.19 24.84 -14.12
C ARG A 104 11.81 26.00 -13.19
N THR A 105 11.32 25.71 -11.99
CA THR A 105 10.97 26.77 -11.02
C THR A 105 12.19 27.51 -10.47
N LEU A 106 13.31 26.82 -10.23
CA LEU A 106 14.58 27.46 -9.83
C LEU A 106 15.15 28.36 -10.93
N ASN A 107 15.06 27.96 -12.20
CA ASN A 107 15.50 28.78 -13.32
C ASN A 107 14.66 30.05 -13.50
N PHE A 108 13.36 30.00 -13.19
CA PHE A 108 12.48 31.18 -13.19
C PHE A 108 12.72 32.10 -11.99
N ALA A 109 13.06 31.56 -10.82
CA ALA A 109 13.30 32.35 -9.61
C ALA A 109 14.61 33.14 -9.61
N HIS A 110 15.55 32.83 -10.51
CA HIS A 110 16.84 33.52 -10.65
C HIS A 110 16.87 34.61 -11.75
N SER A 111 15.70 34.94 -12.35
CA SER A 111 15.59 35.93 -13.44
C SER A 111 14.90 37.25 -13.03
N PHE A 112 14.95 37.63 -11.75
CA PHE A 112 14.54 38.97 -11.27
C PHE A 112 15.60 39.54 -10.32
#